data_AF-A0A372FT76-F1
#
_entry.id   AF-A0A372FT76-F1
#
_cell.length_a   1.000
_cell.length_b   1.000
_cell.length_c   1.000
_cell.angle_alpha   90.00
_cell.angle_beta   90.00
_cell.angle_gamma   90.00
#
_symmetry.space_group_name_H-M   'P 1'
#
loop_
_entity.id
_entity.type
_entity.pdbx_description
1 polymer ?
#
loop_
_entity_poly.entity_id
_entity_poly.type
_entity_poly.pdbx_seq_one_letter_code
_entity_poly.pdbx_strand_id
1 'polypeptide(L)' 'MSVEEPLFRVVRGVPTAEDLAALVGAIVVRSRPAPAPATAPVSAWARSGRPVGAALLPGSGAWRASGLPR' A
#
# COMPACT_ATOMS: atom_id res chain seq x y z
N MET A 1 -25.51 1.46 31.16
CA MET A 1 -24.12 1.73 30.74
C MET A 1 -23.78 0.69 29.70
N SER A 2 -23.82 1.05 28.41
CA SER A 2 -23.38 0.14 27.37
C SER A 2 -21.87 -0.01 27.51
N VAL A 3 -21.40 -1.21 27.82
CA VAL A 3 -19.98 -1.53 27.75
C VAL A 3 -19.61 -1.53 26.28
N GLU A 4 -18.72 -0.62 25.89
CA GLU A 4 -18.07 -0.61 24.58
C GLU A 4 -17.52 -2.02 24.29
N GLU A 5 -17.68 -2.49 23.06
CA GLU A 5 -17.17 -3.81 22.67
C GLU A 5 -15.63 -3.80 22.73
N PRO A 6 -15.00 -4.77 23.43
CA PRO A 6 -13.55 -4.72 23.66
C PRO A 6 -12.76 -4.91 22.37
N LEU A 7 -11.76 -4.05 22.14
CA LEU A 7 -10.89 -4.09 20.94
C LEU A 7 -10.18 -5.45 20.76
N PHE A 8 -9.78 -6.09 21.85
CA PHE A 8 -9.32 -7.48 21.87
C PHE A 8 -9.43 -8.08 23.27
N ARG A 9 -9.33 -9.41 23.37
CA ARG A 9 -9.40 -10.15 24.64
C ARG A 9 -8.29 -11.19 24.72
N VAL A 10 -7.64 -11.28 25.88
CA VAL A 10 -6.73 -12.38 26.22
C VAL A 10 -7.56 -13.60 26.60
N VAL A 11 -7.49 -14.66 25.80
CA VAL A 11 -8.27 -15.90 26.03
C VAL A 11 -7.51 -16.89 26.92
N ARG A 12 -6.18 -16.87 26.87
CA ARG A 12 -5.29 -17.73 27.66
C ARG A 12 -3.98 -17.02 28.00
N GLY A 13 -3.35 -17.44 29.10
CA GLY A 13 -2.10 -16.89 29.61
C GLY A 13 -2.30 -15.73 30.59
N VAL A 14 -1.22 -15.33 31.25
CA VAL A 14 -1.19 -14.19 32.18
C VAL A 14 -0.08 -13.24 31.69
N PRO A 15 -0.35 -12.42 30.67
CA PRO A 15 0.65 -11.49 30.15
C PRO A 15 1.01 -10.45 31.21
N THR A 16 2.27 -10.02 31.18
CA THR A 16 2.72 -8.90 32.01
C THR A 16 2.16 -7.57 31.48
N ALA A 17 2.33 -6.50 32.26
CA ALA A 17 1.93 -5.16 31.82
C ALA A 17 2.73 -4.73 30.59
N GLU A 18 4.02 -5.11 30.54
CA GLU A 18 4.93 -4.85 29.45
C GLU A 18 4.50 -5.56 28.16
N ASP A 19 4.07 -6.83 28.25
CA ASP A 19 3.57 -7.58 27.10
C ASP A 19 2.31 -6.94 26.51
N LEU A 20 1.38 -6.52 27.36
CA LEU A 20 0.17 -5.83 26.94
C LEU A 20 0.48 -4.47 26.31
N ALA A 21 1.40 -3.72 26.89
CA ALA A 21 1.84 -2.43 26.33
C ALA A 21 2.49 -2.61 24.95
N ALA A 22 3.35 -3.63 24.79
CA ALA A 22 3.97 -3.95 23.53
C ALA A 22 2.94 -4.35 22.46
N LEU A 23 1.96 -5.19 22.81
CA LEU A 23 0.89 -5.61 21.92
C LEU A 23 0.01 -4.43 21.46
N VAL A 24 -0.42 -3.59 22.41
CA VAL A 24 -1.20 -2.38 22.10
C VAL A 24 -0.40 -1.45 21.19
N GLY A 25 0.88 -1.23 21.50
CA GLY A 25 1.77 -0.41 20.68
C GLY A 25 1.87 -0.93 19.24
N ALA A 26 2.04 -2.24 19.06
CA ALA A 26 2.11 -2.86 17.74
C ALA A 26 0.79 -2.69 16.95
N ILE A 27 -0.36 -2.88 17.59
CA ILE A 27 -1.68 -2.70 16.96
C ILE A 27 -1.86 -1.24 16.54
N VAL A 28 -1.54 -0.28 17.41
CA VAL A 28 -1.66 1.16 17.13
C VAL A 28 -0.76 1.56 15.97
N VAL A 29 0.50 1.10 15.96
CA VAL A 29 1.46 1.42 14.89
C VAL A 29 0.99 0.86 13.55
N ARG A 30 0.51 -0.40 13.53
CA ARG A 30 0.11 -1.07 12.28
C ARG A 30 -1.25 -0.61 11.74
N SER A 31 -2.14 -0.15 12.62
CA SER A 31 -3.47 0.36 12.23
C SER A 31 -3.42 1.77 11.65
N ARG A 32 -2.29 2.48 11.75
CA ARG A 32 -2.14 3.79 11.15
C ARG A 32 -2.22 3.66 9.62
N PRO A 33 -3.05 4.49 8.95
CA PRO A 33 -3.04 4.55 7.50
C PRO A 33 -1.62 4.83 7.03
N ALA A 34 -1.04 3.89 6.28
CA ALA A 34 0.17 4.18 5.56
C ALA A 34 -0.15 5.25 4.51
N PRO A 35 0.74 6.23 4.28
CA PRO A 35 0.58 7.14 3.16
C PRO A 35 0.39 6.30 1.90
N ALA A 36 -0.62 6.63 1.09
CA ALA A 36 -0.83 5.96 -0.17
C ALA A 36 0.49 6.03 -0.96
N PRO A 37 0.99 4.90 -1.49
CA PRO A 37 2.17 4.94 -2.33
C PRO A 37 1.90 5.92 -3.47
N ALA A 38 2.91 6.70 -3.85
CA ALA A 38 2.82 7.55 -5.02
C ALA A 38 2.34 6.70 -6.20
N THR A 39 1.44 7.26 -7.01
CA THR A 39 0.97 6.57 -8.22
C THR A 39 2.18 6.20 -9.05
N ALA A 40 2.45 4.90 -9.21
CA ALA A 40 3.53 4.44 -10.05
C ALA A 40 3.29 4.94 -11.48
N PRO A 41 4.31 5.44 -12.19
CA PRO A 41 4.14 5.85 -13.57
C PRO A 41 3.68 4.66 -14.40
N VAL A 42 2.63 4.88 -15.20
CA VAL A 42 2.13 3.85 -16.12
C VAL A 42 3.18 3.62 -17.20
N SER A 43 3.65 2.37 -17.33
CA SER A 43 4.61 1.99 -18.37
C SER A 43 4.06 2.30 -19.77
N ALA A 44 4.93 2.53 -20.75
CA ALA A 44 4.45 2.76 -22.11
C ALA A 44 3.73 1.53 -22.69
N TRP A 45 4.10 0.33 -22.26
CA TRP A 45 3.42 -0.92 -22.60
C TRP A 45 1.99 -1.00 -22.04
N ALA A 46 1.77 -0.63 -20.78
CA ALA A 46 0.42 -0.57 -20.22
C ALA A 46 -0.42 0.54 -20.88
N ARG A 47 0.22 1.62 -21.33
CA ARG A 47 -0.42 2.74 -22.04
C ARG A 47 -0.86 2.35 -23.46
N SER A 48 -0.12 1.49 -24.16
CA SER A 48 -0.43 1.12 -25.55
C SER A 48 -1.70 0.29 -25.71
N GLY A 49 -2.19 -0.37 -24.65
CA GLY A 49 -3.46 -1.12 -24.67
C GLY A 49 -4.72 -0.25 -24.57
N ARG A 50 -4.58 1.06 -24.35
CA ARG A 50 -5.72 1.99 -24.28
C ARG A 50 -6.07 2.49 -25.69
N PRO A 51 -7.36 2.75 -25.98
CA PRO A 51 -7.79 3.30 -27.27
C PRO A 51 -7.01 4.58 -27.58
N VAL A 52 -6.38 4.57 -28.76
CA VAL A 52 -5.34 5.51 -29.14
C VAL A 52 -5.98 6.84 -29.56
N GLY A 53 -5.75 7.90 -28.79
CA GLY A 53 -6.03 9.28 -29.22
C GLY A 53 -4.88 9.92 -30.00
N ALA A 54 -3.65 9.41 -29.88
CA ALA A 54 -2.45 9.99 -30.48
C ALA A 54 -1.50 8.94 -31.05
N ALA A 55 -1.02 9.16 -32.29
CA ALA A 55 -0.11 8.25 -32.98
C ALA A 55 1.24 8.12 -32.26
N LEU A 56 1.78 6.90 -32.22
CA LEU A 56 3.14 6.64 -31.71
C LEU A 56 4.17 7.12 -32.75
N LEU A 57 5.05 8.04 -32.36
CA LEU A 57 6.13 8.53 -33.23
C LEU A 57 7.34 7.59 -33.14
N PRO A 58 7.90 7.11 -34.28
CA PRO A 58 9.16 6.39 -34.28
C PRO A 58 10.32 7.34 -33.92
N GLY A 59 11.28 6.86 -33.14
CA GLY A 59 12.45 7.64 -32.73
C GLY A 59 13.57 6.77 -32.14
N SER A 60 14.79 7.29 -32.15
CA SER A 60 15.94 6.61 -31.55
C SER A 60 15.69 6.36 -30.06
N GLY A 61 15.85 5.11 -29.62
CA GLY A 61 15.60 4.72 -28.23
C GLY A 61 14.13 4.58 -27.83
N ALA A 62 13.16 4.83 -28.71
CA ALA A 62 11.72 4.74 -28.40
C ALA A 62 11.31 3.33 -27.90
N TRP A 63 11.90 2.28 -28.48
CA TRP A 63 11.73 0.90 -28.03
C TRP A 63 12.25 0.68 -26.60
N ARG A 64 13.44 1.20 -26.27
CA ARG A 64 13.99 1.07 -24.90
C ARG A 64 13.19 1.88 -23.89
N ALA A 65 12.77 3.08 -24.26
CA ALA A 65 11.95 3.96 -23.43
C ALA A 65 10.55 3.38 -23.14
N SER A 66 10.10 2.36 -23.90
CA SER A 66 8.78 1.76 -23.70
C SER A 66 8.67 0.94 -22.41
N GLY A 67 9.79 0.33 -21.99
CA GLY A 67 9.89 -0.50 -20.79
C GLY A 67 10.40 0.23 -19.55
N LEU A 68 10.77 1.50 -19.68
CA LEU A 68 11.26 2.31 -18.56
C LEU A 68 10.11 3.06 -17.88
N PRO A 69 10.13 3.20 -16.54
CA PRO A 69 9.31 4.16 -15.83
C PRO A 69 9.56 5.57 -16.38
N ARG A 70 8.52 6.42 -16.44
CA ARG A 70 8.64 7.84 -16.77
C ARG A 70 8.60 8.69 -15.51
#